data_AF-M8CTY3-F1
#
_entry.id   AF-M8CTY3-F1
#
_cell.length_a   1.000
_cell.length_b   1.000
_cell.length_c   1.000
_cell.angle_alpha   90.00
_cell.angle_beta   90.00
_cell.angle_gamma   90.00
#
_symmetry.space_group_name_H-M   'P 1'
#
loop_
_entity.id
_entity.type
_entity.pdbx_description
1 polymer ?
#
loop_
_entity_poly.entity_id
_entity_poly.type
_entity_poly.pdbx_seq_one_letter_code
_entity_poly.pdbx_strand_id
1 'polypeptide(L)'
;MKWEKSQVYFDRSRLFGNAVLDGIDFDIELGSHAYYDDLTRYLNAYDSRKGEKKVFIMVAPLWPFPDRMLGEALRTGLFDRVHVQFYNNPTCSNSAGNVAAFKKAYDTAQELRLPRATGCASAVEQGKRLRGTWEAGVQGAAHRAALQQRRDHVVEQLL
;
A
#
# COMPACT_ATOMS: atom_id res chain seq x y z
N MET A 1 -12.65 29.35 48.52
CA MET A 1 -12.24 29.45 47.10
C MET A 1 -11.42 28.19 46.77
N LYS A 2 -12.08 27.15 46.27
CA LYS A 2 -11.43 25.91 45.82
C LYS A 2 -11.12 26.06 44.34
N TRP A 3 -9.85 26.04 43.98
CA TRP A 3 -9.43 25.93 42.59
C TRP A 3 -9.48 24.45 42.21
N GLU A 4 -10.47 24.06 41.41
CA GLU A 4 -10.46 22.77 40.73
C GLU A 4 -9.42 22.84 39.61
N LYS A 5 -8.38 22.01 39.73
CA LYS A 5 -7.39 21.80 38.68
C LYS A 5 -8.05 21.00 37.57
N SER A 6 -8.64 21.66 36.59
CA SER A 6 -8.96 21.05 35.29
C SER A 6 -7.66 20.85 34.50
N GLN A 7 -6.83 19.91 34.95
CA GLN A 7 -5.80 19.35 34.09
C GLN A 7 -6.38 18.12 33.41
N VAL A 8 -6.66 18.26 32.12
CA VAL A 8 -6.83 17.12 31.22
C VAL A 8 -5.61 16.23 31.43
N TYR A 9 -5.80 15.07 32.05
CA TYR A 9 -4.72 14.16 32.40
C TYR A 9 -4.14 13.60 31.10
N PHE A 10 -2.91 13.99 30.76
CA PHE A 10 -2.18 13.41 29.64
C PHE A 10 -1.81 11.97 30.00
N ASP A 11 -2.63 11.02 29.57
CA ASP A 11 -2.35 9.61 29.73
C ASP A 11 -1.28 9.20 28.70
N ARG A 12 -0.09 8.85 29.19
CA ARG A 12 1.03 8.39 28.34
C ARG A 12 0.70 7.10 27.58
N SER A 13 -0.32 6.35 27.99
CA SER A 13 -0.80 5.16 27.28
C SER A 13 -1.82 5.49 26.19
N ARG A 14 -2.41 6.69 26.21
CA ARG A 14 -3.42 7.16 25.26
C ARG A 14 -3.12 8.60 24.84
N LEU A 15 -2.05 8.76 24.07
CA LEU A 15 -1.57 10.06 23.59
C LEU A 15 -2.64 10.86 22.81
N PHE A 16 -3.55 10.16 22.14
CA PHE A 16 -4.68 10.74 21.41
C PHE A 16 -6.01 10.65 22.18
N GLY A 17 -5.96 10.45 23.49
CA GLY A 17 -7.14 10.29 24.34
C GLY A 17 -8.04 9.15 23.87
N ASN A 18 -9.31 9.46 23.61
CA ASN A 18 -10.30 8.46 23.21
C ASN A 18 -10.33 8.13 21.71
N ALA A 19 -9.45 8.73 20.90
CA ALA A 19 -9.40 8.44 19.47
C ALA A 19 -9.07 6.96 19.21
N VAL A 20 -9.70 6.40 18.18
CA VAL A 20 -9.39 5.08 17.62
C VAL A 20 -8.92 5.29 16.20
N LEU A 21 -7.65 4.98 15.94
CA LEU A 21 -7.06 5.11 14.61
C LEU A 21 -7.50 3.94 13.73
N ASP A 22 -7.69 4.21 12.44
CA ASP A 22 -8.06 3.19 11.46
C ASP A 22 -6.88 2.31 11.04
N GLY A 23 -5.64 2.77 11.24
CA GLY A 23 -4.48 2.09 10.68
C GLY A 23 -3.14 2.69 11.09
N ILE A 24 -2.08 2.04 10.60
CA ILE A 24 -0.67 2.40 10.82
C ILE A 24 0.04 2.42 9.46
N ASP A 25 0.84 3.44 9.21
CA ASP A 25 1.66 3.61 8.00
C ASP A 25 3.15 3.49 8.34
N PHE A 26 3.86 2.62 7.62
CA PHE A 26 5.28 2.37 7.85
C PHE A 26 6.10 3.29 6.93
N ASP A 27 6.46 4.45 7.46
CA ASP A 27 7.38 5.40 6.84
C ASP A 27 8.77 5.27 7.49
N ILE A 28 9.49 4.21 7.12
CA ILE A 28 10.78 3.85 7.71
C ILE A 28 11.89 4.08 6.68
N GLU A 29 12.67 5.12 6.88
CA GLU A 29 13.70 5.52 5.92
C GLU A 29 15.14 5.29 6.42
N LEU A 30 15.33 5.12 7.73
CA LEU A 30 16.64 5.05 8.39
C LEU A 30 16.63 4.13 9.61
N GLY A 31 17.82 3.75 10.08
CA GLY A 31 18.00 2.90 11.27
C GLY A 31 18.12 1.42 10.93
N SER A 32 17.55 0.56 11.79
CA SER A 32 17.51 -0.89 11.59
C SER A 32 16.37 -1.26 10.65
N HIS A 33 16.56 -2.25 9.77
CA HIS A 33 15.51 -2.83 8.94
C HIS A 33 14.82 -4.06 9.57
N ALA A 34 15.21 -4.43 10.79
CA ALA A 34 14.77 -5.67 11.42
C ALA A 34 13.34 -5.57 11.96
N TYR A 35 12.62 -6.70 11.92
CA TYR A 35 11.34 -6.96 12.61
C TYR A 35 10.11 -6.19 12.10
N TYR A 36 10.22 -5.40 11.02
CA TYR A 36 9.02 -4.76 10.45
C TYR A 36 8.08 -5.79 9.82
N ASP A 37 8.60 -6.90 9.30
CA ASP A 37 7.81 -8.03 8.84
C ASP A 37 7.04 -8.72 9.99
N ASP A 38 7.68 -8.91 11.15
CA ASP A 38 7.02 -9.41 12.36
C ASP A 38 5.94 -8.45 12.85
N LEU A 39 6.22 -7.15 12.87
CA LEU A 39 5.24 -6.13 13.23
C LEU A 39 4.03 -6.15 12.28
N THR A 40 4.26 -6.25 10.97
CA THR A 40 3.20 -6.36 9.97
C THR A 40 2.33 -7.60 10.22
N ARG A 41 2.95 -8.77 10.49
CA ARG A 41 2.19 -10.01 10.82
C ARG A 41 1.39 -9.86 12.10
N TYR A 42 1.96 -9.21 13.11
CA TYR A 42 1.29 -9.01 14.39
C TYR A 42 0.05 -8.13 14.24
N LEU A 43 0.18 -6.99 13.55
CA LEU A 43 -0.91 -6.06 13.28
C LEU A 43 -2.00 -6.72 12.43
N ASN A 44 -1.64 -7.45 11.38
CA ASN A 44 -2.62 -8.11 10.51
C ASN A 44 -3.43 -9.18 11.26
N ALA A 45 -2.83 -9.83 12.27
CA ALA A 45 -3.51 -10.81 13.12
C ALA A 45 -4.17 -10.19 14.36
N TYR A 46 -4.13 -8.87 14.54
CA TYR A 46 -4.65 -8.21 15.74
C TYR A 46 -6.18 -8.32 15.82
N ASP A 47 -6.86 -8.08 14.71
CA ASP A 47 -8.33 -8.06 14.62
C ASP A 47 -8.95 -9.41 14.98
N SER A 48 -8.35 -10.49 14.49
CA SER A 48 -8.80 -11.87 14.75
C SER A 48 -8.66 -12.29 16.21
N ARG A 49 -7.79 -11.62 16.98
CA ARG A 49 -7.51 -11.98 18.38
C ARG A 49 -8.42 -11.28 19.38
N LYS A 50 -9.05 -10.17 19.00
CA LYS A 50 -9.85 -9.33 19.91
C LYS A 50 -11.29 -9.11 19.46
N GLY A 51 -11.67 -9.58 18.26
CA GLY A 51 -12.99 -9.25 17.69
C GLY A 51 -13.12 -7.75 17.39
N GLU A 52 -11.99 -7.07 17.20
CA GLU A 52 -11.91 -5.63 16.98
C GLU A 52 -12.00 -5.31 15.47
N LYS A 53 -12.26 -4.03 15.16
CA LYS A 53 -12.32 -3.52 13.79
C LYS A 53 -10.98 -3.73 13.09
N LYS A 54 -11.03 -4.04 11.79
CA LYS A 54 -9.84 -4.17 10.95
C LYS A 54 -8.87 -2.98 11.09
N VAL A 55 -7.60 -3.25 11.37
CA VAL A 55 -6.51 -2.26 11.29
C VAL A 55 -5.94 -2.22 9.88
N PHE A 56 -5.95 -1.06 9.23
CA PHE A 56 -5.30 -0.87 7.94
C PHE A 56 -3.78 -0.75 8.11
N ILE A 57 -3.01 -1.51 7.32
CA ILE A 57 -1.55 -1.49 7.37
C ILE A 57 -1.03 -0.93 6.05
N MET A 58 -0.31 0.18 6.10
CA MET A 58 0.21 0.87 4.93
C MET A 58 1.75 0.96 5.02
N VAL A 59 2.41 1.23 3.90
CA VAL A 59 3.88 1.33 3.83
C VAL A 59 4.31 2.32 2.76
N ALA A 60 5.35 3.09 3.06
CA ALA A 60 5.89 4.12 2.18
C ALA A 60 7.35 3.82 1.78
N PRO A 61 7.62 2.83 0.92
CA PRO A 61 8.99 2.48 0.53
C PRO A 61 9.61 3.53 -0.38
N LEU A 62 10.92 3.72 -0.28
CA LEU A 62 11.72 4.45 -1.25
C LEU A 62 11.97 3.61 -2.50
N TRP A 63 12.11 4.28 -3.65
CA TRP A 63 12.66 3.67 -4.85
C TRP A 63 14.20 3.66 -4.80
N PRO A 64 14.90 2.63 -5.35
CA PRO A 64 14.42 1.45 -6.07
C PRO A 64 14.06 0.25 -5.19
N PHE A 65 13.30 -0.70 -5.76
CA PHE A 65 13.01 -1.99 -5.13
C PHE A 65 14.15 -3.02 -5.31
N PRO A 66 14.38 -3.91 -4.33
CA PRO A 66 13.72 -3.94 -3.02
C PRO A 66 14.15 -2.77 -2.13
N ASP A 67 13.18 -2.17 -1.45
CA ASP A 67 13.45 -1.07 -0.52
C ASP A 67 14.40 -1.53 0.61
N ARG A 68 15.37 -0.69 0.95
CA ARG A 68 16.44 -1.03 1.91
C ARG A 68 15.92 -1.32 3.32
N MET A 69 14.85 -0.66 3.73
CA MET A 69 14.33 -0.69 5.10
C MET A 69 13.13 -1.63 5.22
N LEU A 70 12.30 -1.68 4.18
CA LEU A 70 10.98 -2.27 4.17
C LEU A 70 10.87 -3.47 3.23
N GLY A 71 11.96 -3.86 2.56
CA GLY A 71 11.98 -5.00 1.64
C GLY A 71 11.47 -6.31 2.27
N GLU A 72 11.91 -6.64 3.48
CA GLU A 72 11.43 -7.81 4.23
C GLU A 72 9.93 -7.73 4.54
N ALA A 73 9.49 -6.59 5.06
CA ALA A 73 8.09 -6.35 5.40
C ALA A 73 7.19 -6.43 4.15
N LEU A 74 7.61 -5.83 3.03
CA LEU A 74 6.88 -5.86 1.76
C LEU A 74 6.68 -7.29 1.25
N ARG A 75 7.69 -8.16 1.42
CA ARG A 75 7.61 -9.58 1.03
C ARG A 75 6.56 -10.37 1.81
N THR A 76 6.05 -9.86 2.93
CA THR A 76 4.93 -10.51 3.64
C THR A 76 3.65 -10.50 2.81
N GLY A 77 3.47 -9.51 1.92
CA GLY A 77 2.24 -9.32 1.14
C GLY A 77 1.02 -8.93 1.97
N LEU A 78 1.21 -8.44 3.19
CA LEU A 78 0.14 -8.15 4.16
C LEU A 78 -0.26 -6.67 4.26
N PHE A 79 0.37 -5.79 3.48
CA PHE A 79 -0.02 -4.38 3.44
C PHE A 79 -1.33 -4.19 2.64
N ASP A 80 -2.17 -3.28 3.09
CA ASP A 80 -3.39 -2.87 2.39
C ASP A 80 -3.11 -1.85 1.28
N ARG A 81 -2.10 -0.99 1.46
CA ARG A 81 -1.68 0.00 0.48
C ARG A 81 -0.17 0.23 0.52
N VAL A 82 0.40 0.53 -0.65
CA VAL A 82 1.80 0.90 -0.80
C VAL A 82 1.93 2.28 -1.44
N HIS A 83 2.57 3.21 -0.74
CA HIS A 83 2.81 4.58 -1.17
C HIS A 83 4.28 4.77 -1.56
N VAL A 84 4.64 4.36 -2.77
CA VAL A 84 6.04 4.47 -3.24
C VAL A 84 6.49 5.92 -3.30
N GLN A 85 7.62 6.22 -2.68
CA GLN A 85 8.20 7.56 -2.64
C GLN A 85 9.02 7.83 -3.91
N PHE A 86 8.55 8.76 -4.74
CA PHE A 86 9.22 9.22 -5.97
C PHE A 86 9.79 10.63 -5.83
N TYR A 87 10.40 10.90 -4.69
CA TYR A 87 11.08 12.17 -4.39
C TYR A 87 12.38 11.87 -3.64
N ASN A 88 13.23 12.89 -3.47
CA ASN A 88 14.57 12.76 -2.85
C ASN A 88 15.49 11.71 -3.50
N ASN A 89 15.17 11.25 -4.72
CA ASN A 89 15.99 10.32 -5.50
C ASN A 89 16.13 10.84 -6.95
N PRO A 90 17.25 11.46 -7.33
CA PRO A 90 17.40 12.09 -8.65
C PRO A 90 17.25 11.11 -9.82
N THR A 91 17.37 9.79 -9.60
CA THR A 91 17.21 8.80 -10.67
C THR A 91 15.74 8.54 -11.06
N CYS A 92 14.78 8.86 -10.20
CA CYS A 92 13.36 8.58 -10.43
C CYS A 92 12.40 9.67 -9.91
N SER A 93 12.94 10.76 -9.36
CA SER A 93 12.16 11.89 -8.89
C SER A 93 11.30 12.47 -10.00
N ASN A 94 10.06 12.83 -9.67
CA ASN A 94 9.19 13.55 -10.59
C ASN A 94 9.69 15.00 -10.76
N SER A 95 10.39 15.27 -11.85
CA SER A 95 10.83 16.62 -12.23
C SER A 95 10.73 16.79 -13.75
N ALA A 96 10.66 18.05 -14.21
CA ALA A 96 10.51 18.36 -15.63
C ALA A 96 11.60 17.72 -16.52
N GLY A 97 12.83 17.62 -16.00
CA GLY A 97 13.95 16.98 -16.70
C GLY A 97 14.02 15.45 -16.57
N ASN A 98 13.14 14.82 -15.78
CA ASN A 98 13.26 13.41 -15.39
C ASN A 98 11.96 12.59 -15.57
N VAL A 99 10.96 13.14 -16.28
CA VAL A 99 9.63 12.53 -16.48
C VAL A 99 9.72 11.09 -17.01
N ALA A 100 10.64 10.81 -17.93
CA ALA A 100 10.80 9.47 -18.49
C ALA A 100 11.27 8.43 -17.46
N ALA A 101 12.22 8.80 -16.59
CA ALA A 101 12.72 7.90 -15.56
C ALA A 101 11.70 7.72 -14.44
N PHE A 102 10.99 8.79 -14.04
CA PHE A 102 9.84 8.70 -13.14
C PHE A 102 8.78 7.75 -13.70
N LYS A 103 8.36 7.94 -14.95
CA LYS A 103 7.32 7.10 -15.57
C LYS A 103 7.76 5.63 -15.61
N LYS A 104 9.02 5.37 -15.97
CA LYS A 104 9.57 4.00 -15.96
C LYS A 104 9.51 3.38 -14.56
N ALA A 105 9.94 4.12 -13.54
CA ALA A 105 9.91 3.65 -12.14
C ALA A 105 8.46 3.42 -11.65
N TYR A 106 7.55 4.33 -12.00
CA TYR A 106 6.13 4.22 -11.70
C TYR A 106 5.50 2.99 -12.35
N ASP A 107 5.68 2.80 -13.66
CA ASP A 107 5.15 1.64 -14.38
C ASP A 107 5.71 0.33 -13.79
N THR A 108 7.01 0.29 -13.46
CA THR A 108 7.63 -0.86 -12.81
C THR A 108 7.01 -1.15 -11.44
N ALA A 109 6.73 -0.12 -10.63
CA ALA A 109 6.07 -0.30 -9.35
C ALA A 109 4.64 -0.87 -9.48
N GLN A 110 3.92 -0.54 -10.56
CA GLN A 110 2.60 -1.12 -10.84
C GLN A 110 2.68 -2.61 -11.20
N GLU A 111 3.72 -3.02 -11.91
CA GLU A 111 3.94 -4.41 -12.32
C GLU A 111 4.31 -5.34 -11.16
N LEU A 112 4.93 -4.81 -10.10
CA LEU A 112 5.24 -5.56 -8.87
C LEU A 112 3.99 -6.05 -8.12
N ARG A 113 2.78 -5.75 -8.63
CA ARG A 113 1.47 -6.12 -8.04
C ARG A 113 1.36 -5.75 -6.56
N LEU A 114 2.04 -4.68 -6.17
CA LEU A 114 1.94 -4.14 -4.83
C LEU A 114 0.47 -3.76 -4.57
N PRO A 115 -0.06 -3.98 -3.35
CA PRO A 115 -1.42 -3.60 -2.97
C PRO A 115 -1.70 -2.16 -3.43
N ARG A 116 -2.65 -2.00 -4.35
CA ARG A 116 -2.86 -0.72 -5.05
C ARG A 116 -3.15 0.37 -4.02
N ALA A 117 -2.35 1.44 -4.05
CA ALA A 117 -2.74 2.70 -3.42
C ALA A 117 -4.03 3.21 -4.09
N THR A 118 -5.17 3.02 -3.42
CA THR A 118 -6.40 3.73 -3.77
C THR A 118 -6.20 5.19 -3.39
N GLY A 119 -5.59 5.99 -4.26
CA GLY A 119 -5.31 7.40 -3.96
C GLY A 119 -4.69 8.27 -5.06
N CYS A 120 -3.88 7.74 -5.99
CA CYS A 120 -3.18 8.59 -6.99
C CYS A 120 -3.41 8.19 -8.46
N ALA A 121 -4.18 7.15 -8.75
CA ALA A 121 -4.42 6.69 -10.13
C ALA A 121 -5.39 7.58 -10.94
N SER A 122 -6.07 8.56 -10.31
CA SER A 122 -7.11 9.34 -10.99
C SER A 122 -6.61 10.51 -11.86
N ALA A 123 -5.31 10.86 -11.84
CA ALA A 123 -4.83 12.03 -12.58
C ALA A 123 -4.16 11.73 -13.94
N VAL A 124 -3.71 10.49 -14.19
CA VAL A 124 -2.99 10.13 -15.43
C VAL A 124 -3.86 9.34 -16.42
N GLU A 125 -4.93 8.70 -15.95
CA GLU A 125 -5.85 7.91 -16.80
C GLU A 125 -7.02 8.71 -17.41
N GLN A 126 -7.28 9.95 -16.97
CA GLN A 126 -8.36 10.78 -17.52
C GLN A 126 -8.05 11.39 -18.89
N GLY A 127 -6.85 11.12 -19.43
CA GLY A 127 -6.33 11.73 -20.65
C GLY A 127 -6.22 10.79 -21.85
N LYS A 128 -7.09 9.77 -22.02
CA LYS A 128 -7.33 9.14 -23.34
C LYS A 128 -8.47 8.10 -23.33
N ARG A 129 -9.54 8.47 -24.06
CA ARG A 129 -10.46 7.61 -24.85
C ARG A 129 -11.79 7.13 -24.22
N LEU A 130 -12.78 8.01 -24.39
CA LEU A 130 -14.13 7.77 -24.98
C LEU A 130 -15.09 6.73 -24.35
N ARG A 131 -16.20 7.30 -23.85
CA ARG A 131 -17.61 6.88 -23.99
C ARG A 131 -18.00 5.48 -23.47
N GLY A 132 -18.74 5.48 -22.36
CA GLY A 132 -19.60 4.36 -21.97
C GLY A 132 -19.92 4.36 -20.48
N THR A 133 -21.09 4.88 -20.12
CA THR A 133 -21.74 4.71 -18.82
C THR A 133 -21.93 3.23 -18.49
N TRP A 134 -21.51 2.73 -17.33
CA TRP A 134 -22.09 1.53 -16.71
C TRP A 134 -22.05 1.60 -15.18
N GLU A 135 -23.25 1.59 -14.60
CA GLU A 135 -23.54 1.35 -13.18
C GLU A 135 -23.36 -0.14 -12.83
N ALA A 136 -23.01 -0.38 -11.56
CA ALA A 136 -23.20 -1.55 -10.70
C ALA A 136 -23.40 -2.98 -11.28
N GLY A 137 -22.63 -3.95 -10.73
CA GLY A 137 -23.13 -5.32 -10.54
C GLY A 137 -22.15 -6.47 -10.80
N VAL A 138 -21.80 -7.18 -9.72
CA VAL A 138 -21.56 -8.66 -9.62
C VAL A 138 -21.08 -9.38 -10.90
N GLN A 139 -19.79 -9.79 -10.96
CA GLN A 139 -19.33 -11.05 -11.63
C GLN A 139 -17.78 -11.22 -11.59
N GLY A 140 -17.24 -11.55 -10.41
CA GLY A 140 -15.83 -11.93 -10.19
C GLY A 140 -15.48 -13.40 -10.51
N ALA A 141 -16.26 -14.08 -11.35
CA ALA A 141 -16.11 -15.53 -11.61
C ALA A 141 -15.66 -15.85 -13.04
N ALA A 142 -16.08 -15.09 -14.05
CA ALA A 142 -15.80 -15.41 -15.46
C ALA A 142 -14.33 -15.14 -15.87
N HIS A 143 -13.64 -14.20 -15.21
CA HIS A 143 -12.26 -13.85 -15.55
C HIS A 143 -11.22 -14.91 -15.16
N ARG A 144 -11.54 -15.77 -14.17
CA ARG A 144 -10.63 -16.85 -13.74
C ARG A 144 -10.68 -18.08 -14.65
N ALA A 145 -11.81 -18.35 -15.31
CA ALA A 145 -11.94 -19.49 -16.22
C ALA A 145 -11.20 -19.26 -17.56
N ALA A 146 -11.20 -18.02 -18.07
CA ALA A 146 -10.54 -17.68 -19.34
C ALA A 146 -9.00 -17.67 -19.28
N LEU A 147 -8.40 -17.52 -18.10
CA LEU A 147 -6.95 -17.56 -17.91
C LEU A 147 -6.39 -18.98 -17.79
N GLN A 148 -7.19 -19.93 -17.30
CA GLN A 148 -6.80 -21.35 -17.25
C GLN A 148 -6.82 -21.98 -18.64
N GLN A 149 -7.86 -21.74 -19.44
CA GLN A 149 -7.96 -22.23 -20.82
C GLN A 149 -6.85 -21.72 -21.76
N ARG A 150 -6.25 -20.56 -21.48
CA ARG A 150 -5.12 -20.02 -22.27
C ARG A 150 -3.75 -20.52 -21.80
N ARG A 151 -3.61 -21.02 -20.57
CA ARG A 151 -2.37 -21.71 -20.13
C ARG A 151 -2.29 -23.09 -20.75
N ASP A 152 -3.42 -23.79 -20.84
CA ASP A 152 -3.44 -25.17 -21.33
C ASP A 152 -3.25 -25.23 -22.87
N HIS A 153 -3.65 -24.20 -23.62
CA HIS A 153 -3.42 -24.12 -25.07
C HIS A 153 -1.98 -23.75 -25.48
N VAL A 154 -1.20 -23.13 -24.58
CA VAL A 154 0.22 -22.79 -24.84
C VAL A 154 1.15 -23.98 -24.56
N VAL A 155 0.71 -24.95 -23.75
CA VAL A 155 1.50 -26.15 -23.43
C VAL A 155 1.42 -27.22 -24.53
N GLU A 156 0.34 -27.26 -25.34
CA GLU A 156 0.18 -28.21 -26.46
C GLU A 156 0.83 -27.79 -27.79
N GLN A 157 1.45 -26.60 -27.88
CA GLN A 157 2.17 -26.16 -29.09
C GLN A 157 3.70 -26.20 -28.95
N LEU A 158 4.21 -26.86 -27.91
CA LEU A 158 5.65 -27.05 -27.65
C LEU A 158 6.05 -28.52 -27.43
N LEU A 159 5.21 -29.46 -27.87
CA LEU A 159 5.52 -30.86 -28.16
C LEU A 159 4.96 -31.23 -29.54
#